data_AF-A0A1Y6F7M9-F1
#
_entry.id   AF-A0A1Y6F7M9-F1
#
_cell.length_a   1.000
_cell.length_b   1.000
_cell.length_c   1.000
_cell.angle_alpha   90.00
_cell.angle_beta   90.00
_cell.angle_gamma   90.00
#
_symmetry.space_group_name_H-M   'P 1'
#
loop_
_entity.id
_entity.type
_entity.pdbx_description
1 polymer ?
#
loop_
_entity_poly.entity_id
_entity_poly.type
_entity_poly.pdbx_seq_one_letter_code
_entity_poly.pdbx_strand_id
1 'polypeptide(L)'
;MPLQPLYLEWLREPDGRVLRAKAAHLRQSGIPWTTTGSKMLGQLNAASMLWYLAIALISIDIVIDNQHDGQVLGSDWGSLAWMLGILGVWIVIAAGVALKIRRKTSSQATVTEWRQNLTALANGFEPQPSQRATFTSMITADRDAVIENPRFTASGLEFGSLTTTRPGSPTWHYLAVTLPAPLPHLVLDSTSNNTSRSDLPPGYEPLQRISLESEFDRAFVTYAPVDDRADALYVLSSEVMSDLVEYAGDYNVEIVKDTLVFFTAAPTDFTDAQTWISVHTLIDRVVPRLIRRTERFVDERLPRPHRSLLPAFGSTPAETAASPVRAAAMRPGVEGALAIVPAPLIARSGRRFVQQKRRWRVSSVLLNIVGVTAYFVAYFVPIVLIFAAVLTITDGRP
;
A
#
# COMPACT_ATOMS: atom_id res chain seq x y z
N MET A 1 -2.85 29.94 -2.24
CA MET A 1 -3.91 29.43 -3.14
C MET A 1 -4.90 28.69 -2.26
N PRO A 2 -6.21 29.00 -2.29
CA PRO A 2 -7.18 28.13 -1.61
C PRO A 2 -7.09 26.73 -2.22
N LEU A 3 -7.15 25.70 -1.38
CA LEU A 3 -7.17 24.31 -1.85
C LEU A 3 -8.34 24.09 -2.80
N GLN A 4 -8.17 23.15 -3.73
CA GLN A 4 -9.31 22.71 -4.53
C GLN A 4 -10.40 22.17 -3.60
N PRO A 5 -11.69 22.42 -3.89
CA PRO A 5 -12.76 21.90 -3.06
C PRO A 5 -12.73 20.37 -3.04
N LEU A 6 -12.81 19.79 -1.85
CA LEU A 6 -12.84 18.36 -1.62
C LEU A 6 -13.98 17.70 -2.42
N TYR A 7 -13.62 16.79 -3.32
CA TYR A 7 -14.54 16.12 -4.24
C TYR A 7 -15.05 14.79 -3.64
N LEU A 8 -16.30 14.77 -3.19
CA LEU A 8 -16.90 13.64 -2.47
C LEU A 8 -18.00 12.90 -3.25
N GLU A 9 -18.30 13.32 -4.49
CA GLU A 9 -19.43 12.79 -5.27
C GLU A 9 -19.34 11.26 -5.46
N TRP A 10 -18.12 10.72 -5.65
CA TRP A 10 -17.88 9.29 -5.83
C TRP A 10 -18.37 8.41 -4.68
N LEU A 11 -18.49 8.95 -3.46
CA LEU A 11 -19.05 8.21 -2.31
C LEU A 11 -20.54 7.89 -2.50
N ARG A 12 -21.25 8.68 -3.31
CA ARG A 12 -22.71 8.58 -3.50
C ARG A 12 -23.12 8.13 -4.90
N GLU A 13 -22.17 8.04 -5.84
CA GLU A 13 -22.45 7.64 -7.21
C GLU A 13 -23.10 6.25 -7.34
N PRO A 14 -23.96 6.02 -8.34
CA PRO A 14 -24.54 4.71 -8.59
C PRO A 14 -23.46 3.66 -8.90
N ASP A 15 -23.67 2.43 -8.42
CA ASP A 15 -22.73 1.29 -8.54
C ASP A 15 -22.24 1.09 -9.99
N GLY A 16 -23.14 1.21 -10.97
CA GLY A 16 -22.80 1.06 -12.39
C GLY A 16 -21.85 2.14 -12.92
N ARG A 17 -21.84 3.34 -12.35
CA ARG A 17 -20.86 4.39 -12.71
C ARG A 17 -19.51 4.12 -12.04
N VAL A 18 -19.51 3.73 -10.77
CA VAL A 18 -18.30 3.35 -10.01
C VAL A 18 -17.57 2.20 -10.71
N LEU A 19 -18.29 1.15 -11.12
CA LEU A 19 -17.71 -0.01 -11.81
C LEU A 19 -17.16 0.35 -13.20
N ARG A 20 -17.81 1.25 -13.94
CA ARG A 20 -17.30 1.76 -15.23
C ARG A 20 -16.04 2.60 -15.05
N ALA A 21 -16.01 3.48 -14.06
CA ALA A 21 -14.83 4.28 -13.73
C ALA A 21 -13.66 3.41 -13.28
N LYS A 22 -13.91 2.41 -12.42
CA LYS A 22 -12.95 1.35 -12.08
C LYS A 22 -12.39 0.68 -13.33
N ALA A 23 -13.25 0.20 -14.22
CA ALA A 23 -12.82 -0.49 -15.44
C ALA A 23 -11.99 0.44 -16.35
N ALA A 24 -12.35 1.71 -16.47
CA ALA A 24 -11.58 2.70 -17.22
C ALA A 24 -10.20 2.96 -16.57
N HIS A 25 -10.15 3.10 -15.24
CA HIS A 25 -8.91 3.28 -14.50
C HIS A 25 -7.96 2.09 -14.66
N LEU A 26 -8.46 0.86 -14.54
CA LEU A 26 -7.64 -0.36 -14.72
C LEU A 26 -7.09 -0.50 -16.14
N ARG A 27 -7.84 -0.05 -17.17
CA ARG A 27 -7.32 -0.01 -18.55
C ARG A 27 -6.22 1.03 -18.75
N GLN A 28 -6.32 2.18 -18.10
CA GLN A 28 -5.40 3.32 -18.28
C GLN A 28 -4.14 3.23 -17.43
N SER A 29 -4.21 2.62 -16.24
CA SER A 29 -3.06 2.42 -15.34
C SER A 29 -1.99 1.53 -15.94
N GLY A 30 -2.28 0.83 -17.04
CA GLY A 30 -1.26 0.20 -17.87
C GLY A 30 -0.38 -0.79 -17.12
N ILE A 31 -0.89 -1.37 -16.00
CA ILE A 31 -0.22 -2.45 -15.31
C ILE A 31 -0.07 -3.56 -16.34
N PRO A 32 1.17 -3.84 -16.81
CA PRO A 32 1.38 -4.68 -17.96
C PRO A 32 1.14 -6.12 -17.51
N TRP A 33 -0.10 -6.60 -17.61
CA TRP A 33 -0.41 -8.03 -17.55
C TRP A 33 0.35 -8.84 -16.48
N THR A 34 0.65 -8.25 -15.32
CA THR A 34 1.10 -9.04 -14.19
C THR A 34 -0.17 -9.66 -13.66
N THR A 35 -0.47 -10.86 -14.16
CA THR A 35 -1.51 -11.73 -13.63
C THR A 35 -1.41 -11.63 -12.11
N THR A 36 -2.44 -11.05 -11.48
CA THR A 36 -2.58 -11.00 -10.02
C THR A 36 -2.18 -12.38 -9.49
N GLY A 37 -1.40 -12.52 -8.42
CA GLY A 37 -0.85 -13.82 -8.01
C GLY A 37 -1.90 -14.95 -7.98
N SER A 38 -3.16 -14.62 -7.67
CA SER A 38 -4.33 -15.50 -7.78
C SER A 38 -4.67 -15.98 -9.20
N LYS A 39 -4.58 -15.12 -10.22
CA LYS A 39 -4.72 -15.47 -11.64
C LYS A 39 -3.54 -16.31 -12.13
N MET A 40 -2.30 -16.03 -11.71
CA MET A 40 -1.14 -16.89 -12.01
C MET A 40 -1.34 -18.29 -11.42
N LEU A 41 -1.76 -18.38 -10.15
CA LEU A 41 -2.07 -19.66 -9.52
C LEU A 41 -3.17 -20.42 -10.27
N GLY A 42 -4.21 -19.73 -10.73
CA GLY A 42 -5.28 -20.34 -11.52
C GLY A 42 -4.78 -20.89 -12.86
N GLN A 43 -3.94 -20.13 -13.57
CA GLN A 43 -3.32 -20.58 -14.82
C GLN A 43 -2.36 -21.75 -14.59
N LEU A 44 -1.52 -21.67 -13.56
CA LEU A 44 -0.60 -22.73 -13.18
C LEU A 44 -1.36 -24.02 -12.83
N ASN A 45 -2.43 -23.93 -12.04
CA ASN A 45 -3.27 -25.08 -11.70
C ASN A 45 -3.92 -25.70 -12.95
N ALA A 46 -4.41 -24.89 -13.88
CA ALA A 46 -4.96 -25.38 -15.14
C ALA A 46 -3.90 -26.05 -16.04
N ALA A 47 -2.69 -25.48 -16.10
CA ALA A 47 -1.57 -26.10 -16.80
C ALA A 47 -1.17 -27.44 -16.15
N SER A 48 -1.12 -27.52 -14.82
CA SER A 48 -0.83 -28.77 -14.09
C SER A 48 -1.85 -29.87 -14.38
N MET A 49 -3.14 -29.52 -14.52
CA MET A 49 -4.19 -30.48 -14.89
C MET A 49 -3.97 -31.05 -16.30
N LEU A 50 -3.57 -30.21 -17.26
CA LEU A 50 -3.25 -30.66 -18.62
C LEU A 50 -2.03 -31.57 -18.66
N TRP A 51 -0.97 -31.21 -17.94
CA TRP A 51 0.23 -32.04 -17.84
C TRP A 51 -0.03 -33.37 -17.14
N TYR A 52 -0.85 -33.39 -16.08
CA TYR A 52 -1.30 -34.62 -15.46
C TYR A 52 -1.99 -35.54 -16.46
N LEU A 53 -2.93 -35.01 -17.25
CA LEU A 53 -3.64 -35.79 -18.26
C LEU A 53 -2.69 -36.32 -19.34
N ALA A 54 -1.75 -35.50 -19.82
CA ALA A 54 -0.75 -35.92 -20.80
C ALA A 54 0.12 -37.08 -20.28
N ILE A 55 0.65 -36.94 -19.05
CA ILE A 55 1.49 -37.96 -18.42
C ILE A 55 0.70 -39.24 -18.16
N ALA A 56 -0.55 -39.12 -17.70
CA ALA A 56 -1.45 -40.26 -17.48
C ALA A 56 -1.65 -41.08 -18.75
N LEU A 57 -1.95 -40.43 -19.88
CA LEU A 57 -2.14 -41.09 -21.16
C LEU A 57 -0.85 -41.73 -21.69
N ILE A 58 0.27 -41.01 -21.62
CA ILE A 58 1.59 -41.54 -22.02
C ILE A 58 1.96 -42.77 -21.17
N SER A 59 1.70 -42.72 -19.86
CA SER A 59 2.00 -43.85 -18.97
C SER A 59 1.24 -45.11 -19.34
N ILE A 60 0.02 -44.97 -19.89
CA ILE A 60 -0.83 -46.09 -20.30
C ILE A 60 -0.39 -46.60 -21.66
N ASP A 61 -0.07 -45.69 -22.59
CA ASP A 61 0.53 -46.01 -23.88
C ASP A 61 1.80 -46.86 -23.73
N ILE A 62 2.70 -46.45 -22.81
CA ILE A 62 3.94 -47.20 -22.48
C ILE A 62 3.65 -48.60 -21.93
N VAL A 63 2.61 -48.76 -21.09
CA VAL A 63 2.25 -50.06 -20.52
C VAL A 63 1.68 -50.99 -21.59
N ILE A 64 0.79 -50.48 -22.45
CA ILE A 64 0.21 -51.23 -23.57
C ILE A 64 1.30 -51.74 -24.51
N ASP A 65 2.26 -50.90 -24.88
CA ASP A 65 3.33 -51.25 -25.81
C ASP A 65 4.36 -52.23 -25.20
N ASN A 66 4.78 -52.01 -23.95
CA ASN A 66 5.87 -52.79 -23.34
C ASN A 66 5.41 -54.07 -22.61
N GLN A 67 4.19 -54.10 -22.09
CA GLN A 67 3.72 -55.22 -21.24
C GLN A 67 2.63 -56.05 -21.91
N HIS A 68 1.88 -55.48 -22.86
CA HIS A 68 0.71 -56.12 -23.45
C HIS A 68 0.84 -56.36 -24.97
N ASP A 69 2.05 -56.26 -25.54
CA ASP A 69 2.35 -56.44 -26.97
C ASP A 69 1.40 -55.64 -27.90
N GLY A 70 1.00 -54.44 -27.47
CA GLY A 70 0.10 -53.56 -28.22
C GLY A 70 -1.39 -53.93 -28.14
N GLN A 71 -1.78 -54.92 -27.32
CA GLN A 71 -3.18 -55.26 -27.05
C GLN A 71 -3.71 -54.48 -25.85
N VAL A 72 -4.92 -53.94 -25.97
CA VAL A 72 -5.57 -53.19 -24.90
C VAL A 72 -6.34 -54.13 -23.98
N LEU A 73 -5.89 -54.28 -22.73
CA LEU A 73 -6.53 -55.17 -21.75
C LEU A 73 -7.59 -54.44 -20.91
N GLY A 74 -8.50 -55.20 -20.29
CA GLY A 74 -9.50 -54.67 -19.37
C GLY A 74 -8.92 -53.93 -18.16
N SER A 75 -7.70 -54.29 -17.75
CA SER A 75 -6.94 -53.59 -16.70
C SER A 75 -6.56 -52.17 -17.10
N ASP A 76 -6.24 -51.93 -18.38
CA ASP A 76 -5.83 -50.62 -18.89
C ASP A 76 -7.01 -49.63 -18.85
N TRP A 77 -8.21 -50.11 -19.17
CA TRP A 77 -9.46 -49.37 -18.98
C TRP A 77 -9.72 -49.03 -17.51
N GLY A 78 -9.40 -49.94 -16.59
CA GLY A 78 -9.49 -49.69 -15.15
C GLY A 78 -8.52 -48.59 -14.69
N SER A 79 -7.28 -48.62 -15.17
CA SER A 79 -6.26 -47.59 -14.90
C SER A 79 -6.65 -46.23 -15.49
N LEU A 80 -7.15 -46.19 -16.73
CA LEU A 80 -7.68 -44.98 -17.36
C LEU A 80 -8.82 -44.37 -16.52
N ALA A 81 -9.81 -45.19 -16.14
CA ALA A 81 -10.95 -44.74 -15.36
C ALA A 81 -10.53 -44.17 -13.99
N TRP A 82 -9.56 -44.82 -13.32
CA TRP A 82 -9.01 -44.34 -12.06
C TRP A 82 -8.31 -42.97 -12.20
N MET A 83 -7.45 -42.82 -13.21
CA MET A 83 -6.73 -41.56 -13.45
C MET A 83 -7.67 -40.41 -13.82
N LEU A 84 -8.71 -40.67 -14.63
CA LEU A 84 -9.76 -39.71 -14.93
C LEU A 84 -10.61 -39.35 -13.70
N GLY A 85 -10.85 -40.31 -12.80
CA GLY A 85 -11.51 -40.07 -11.52
C GLY A 85 -10.76 -39.05 -10.67
N ILE A 86 -9.43 -39.21 -10.52
CA ILE A 86 -8.57 -38.26 -9.80
C ILE A 86 -8.66 -36.86 -10.42
N LEU A 87 -8.56 -36.76 -11.75
CA LEU A 87 -8.66 -35.48 -12.45
C LEU A 87 -10.04 -34.83 -12.23
N GLY A 88 -11.12 -35.62 -12.28
CA GLY A 88 -12.47 -35.16 -12.01
C GLY A 88 -12.63 -34.57 -10.61
N VAL A 89 -12.11 -35.27 -9.59
CA VAL A 89 -12.10 -34.77 -8.20
C VAL A 89 -11.30 -33.46 -8.10
N TRP A 90 -10.12 -33.38 -8.71
CA TRP A 90 -9.30 -32.16 -8.71
C TRP A 90 -10.02 -30.97 -9.36
N ILE A 91 -10.68 -31.18 -10.51
CA ILE A 91 -11.48 -30.15 -11.19
C ILE A 91 -12.61 -29.65 -10.27
N VAL A 92 -13.34 -30.56 -9.61
CA VAL A 92 -14.44 -30.21 -8.71
C VAL A 92 -13.95 -29.38 -7.52
N ILE A 93 -12.83 -29.78 -6.89
CA ILE A 93 -12.21 -29.03 -5.79
C ILE A 93 -11.79 -27.63 -6.26
N ALA A 94 -11.08 -27.55 -7.39
CA ALA A 94 -10.61 -26.27 -7.94
C ALA A 94 -11.77 -25.34 -8.31
N ALA A 95 -12.84 -25.88 -8.91
CA ALA A 95 -14.06 -25.14 -9.22
C ALA A 95 -14.76 -24.65 -7.95
N GLY A 96 -14.86 -25.50 -6.92
CA GLY A 96 -15.43 -25.13 -5.61
C GLY A 96 -14.67 -23.98 -4.95
N VAL A 97 -13.34 -24.03 -4.95
CA VAL A 97 -12.48 -22.96 -4.45
C VAL A 97 -12.66 -21.68 -5.27
N ALA A 98 -12.65 -21.76 -6.60
CA ALA A 98 -12.82 -20.61 -7.47
C ALA A 98 -14.19 -19.93 -7.27
N LEU A 99 -15.26 -20.71 -7.13
CA LEU A 99 -16.60 -20.21 -6.83
C LEU A 99 -16.66 -19.55 -5.45
N LYS A 100 -16.01 -20.13 -4.43
CA LYS A 100 -15.95 -19.56 -3.08
C LYS A 100 -15.20 -18.22 -3.07
N ILE A 101 -14.08 -18.12 -3.79
CA ILE A 101 -13.32 -16.86 -3.94
C ILE A 101 -14.19 -15.81 -4.63
N ARG A 102 -14.85 -16.16 -5.76
CA ARG A 102 -15.73 -15.25 -6.51
C ARG A 102 -16.93 -14.77 -5.68
N ARG A 103 -17.54 -15.66 -4.89
CA ARG A 103 -18.66 -15.33 -3.99
C ARG A 103 -18.22 -14.46 -2.80
N LYS A 104 -17.00 -14.67 -2.27
CA LYS A 104 -16.47 -13.90 -1.13
C LYS A 104 -16.14 -12.46 -1.51
N THR A 105 -15.74 -12.20 -2.75
CA THR A 105 -15.75 -10.85 -3.33
C THR A 105 -17.18 -10.44 -3.67
N SER A 106 -17.96 -10.04 -2.65
CA SER A 106 -19.27 -9.44 -2.86
C SER A 106 -19.13 -8.24 -3.82
N SER A 107 -20.01 -8.17 -4.84
CA SER A 107 -20.06 -7.03 -5.76
C SER A 107 -20.17 -5.72 -4.99
N GLN A 108 -20.88 -5.74 -3.86
CA GLN A 108 -21.04 -4.58 -2.99
C GLN A 108 -19.74 -4.18 -2.28
N ALA A 109 -19.01 -5.12 -1.68
CA ALA A 109 -17.71 -4.83 -1.05
C ALA A 109 -16.71 -4.23 -2.07
N THR A 110 -16.74 -4.73 -3.30
CA THR A 110 -15.92 -4.20 -4.40
C THR A 110 -16.34 -2.78 -4.81
N VAL A 111 -17.65 -2.48 -4.81
CA VAL A 111 -18.14 -1.13 -5.11
C VAL A 111 -17.74 -0.16 -4.00
N THR A 112 -17.96 -0.52 -2.74
CA THR A 112 -17.60 0.28 -1.57
C THR A 112 -16.12 0.64 -1.56
N GLU A 113 -15.24 -0.36 -1.76
CA GLU A 113 -13.80 -0.16 -1.88
C GLU A 113 -13.44 0.79 -3.04
N TRP A 114 -14.15 0.72 -4.15
CA TRP A 114 -13.87 1.57 -5.30
C TRP A 114 -14.46 2.98 -5.19
N ARG A 115 -15.49 3.19 -4.37
CA ARG A 115 -16.00 4.53 -4.05
C ARG A 115 -14.91 5.35 -3.36
N GLN A 116 -14.32 4.82 -2.28
CA GLN A 116 -13.21 5.46 -1.57
C GLN A 116 -11.97 5.65 -2.46
N ASN A 117 -11.61 4.66 -3.30
CA ASN A 117 -10.44 4.77 -4.18
C ASN A 117 -10.63 5.86 -5.25
N LEU A 118 -11.84 5.98 -5.81
CA LEU A 118 -12.14 7.04 -6.79
C LEU A 118 -12.22 8.42 -6.12
N THR A 119 -12.75 8.51 -4.90
CA THR A 119 -12.68 9.73 -4.08
C THR A 119 -11.23 10.15 -3.85
N ALA A 120 -10.36 9.22 -3.46
CA ALA A 120 -8.92 9.48 -3.29
C ALA A 120 -8.30 10.08 -4.56
N LEU A 121 -8.48 9.38 -5.69
CA LEU A 121 -7.92 9.77 -6.98
C LEU A 121 -8.44 11.14 -7.44
N ALA A 122 -9.72 11.43 -7.19
CA ALA A 122 -10.33 12.71 -7.55
C ALA A 122 -9.77 13.88 -6.72
N ASN A 123 -9.29 13.59 -5.51
CA ASN A 123 -8.64 14.56 -4.63
C ASN A 123 -7.10 14.49 -4.71
N GLY A 124 -6.55 13.79 -5.69
CA GLY A 124 -5.11 13.78 -5.94
C GLY A 124 -4.30 12.74 -5.16
N PHE A 125 -4.96 11.86 -4.40
CA PHE A 125 -4.33 10.79 -3.65
C PHE A 125 -4.38 9.45 -4.41
N GLU A 126 -3.29 8.69 -4.38
CA GLU A 126 -3.21 7.37 -5.00
C GLU A 126 -3.47 6.26 -3.97
N PRO A 127 -4.43 5.34 -4.22
CA PRO A 127 -4.63 4.17 -3.37
C PRO A 127 -3.45 3.21 -3.45
N GLN A 128 -2.76 3.01 -2.33
CA GLN A 128 -1.58 2.15 -2.23
C GLN A 128 -1.62 1.36 -0.91
N PRO A 129 -2.46 0.31 -0.80
CA PRO A 129 -2.52 -0.52 0.41
C PRO A 129 -1.17 -1.16 0.70
N SER A 130 -0.86 -1.34 1.98
CA SER A 130 0.41 -1.92 2.43
C SER A 130 0.17 -3.04 3.46
N GLN A 131 0.97 -4.09 3.40
CA GLN A 131 0.96 -5.21 4.36
C GLN A 131 1.97 -5.01 5.51
N ARG A 132 2.52 -3.80 5.62
CA ARG A 132 3.51 -3.39 6.62
C ARG A 132 3.44 -1.87 6.81
N ALA A 133 3.88 -1.39 7.95
CA ALA A 133 3.91 0.04 8.24
C ALA A 133 4.79 0.81 7.25
N THR A 134 4.29 1.91 6.69
CA THR A 134 5.04 2.78 5.77
C THR A 134 5.71 3.96 6.46
N PHE A 135 5.19 4.40 7.61
CA PHE A 135 5.75 5.45 8.46
C PHE A 135 6.21 4.93 9.83
N THR A 136 6.92 5.78 10.59
CA THR A 136 7.34 5.52 11.96
C THR A 136 6.45 6.28 12.94
N SER A 137 5.94 5.57 13.95
CA SER A 137 5.06 6.06 15.01
C SER A 137 4.92 4.96 16.07
N MET A 138 4.42 5.30 17.26
CA MET A 138 4.06 4.32 18.28
C MET A 138 3.00 3.31 17.82
N ILE A 139 2.05 3.73 16.97
CA ILE A 139 1.02 2.82 16.42
C ILE A 139 1.57 1.89 15.32
N THR A 140 2.82 2.11 14.90
CA THR A 140 3.55 1.29 13.93
C THR A 140 4.84 0.68 14.50
N ALA A 141 4.94 0.55 15.83
CA ALA A 141 6.14 0.04 16.50
C ALA A 141 6.57 -1.36 15.98
N ASP A 142 5.61 -2.26 15.79
CA ASP A 142 5.81 -3.53 15.09
C ASP A 142 5.36 -3.40 13.63
N ARG A 143 6.29 -2.99 12.76
CA ARG A 143 6.00 -2.65 11.36
C ARG A 143 5.45 -3.80 10.54
N ASP A 144 5.78 -5.04 10.89
CA ASP A 144 5.37 -6.22 10.10
C ASP A 144 4.07 -6.85 10.64
N ALA A 145 3.58 -6.39 11.79
CA ALA A 145 2.32 -6.83 12.38
C ALA A 145 1.14 -5.89 12.08
N VAL A 146 1.26 -4.99 11.11
CA VAL A 146 0.21 -4.02 10.75
C VAL A 146 -0.10 -4.03 9.26
N ILE A 147 -1.38 -3.81 8.95
CA ILE A 147 -1.91 -3.74 7.60
C ILE A 147 -2.54 -2.36 7.44
N GLU A 148 -2.11 -1.62 6.42
CA GLU A 148 -2.62 -0.30 6.07
C GLU A 148 -3.61 -0.43 4.90
N ASN A 149 -4.90 -0.47 5.20
CA ASN A 149 -5.97 -0.63 4.21
C ASN A 149 -7.32 -0.07 4.70
N PRO A 150 -7.91 0.93 4.02
CA PRO A 150 -7.37 1.63 2.86
C PRO A 150 -6.13 2.48 3.23
N ARG A 151 -5.27 2.75 2.24
CA ARG A 151 -4.14 3.70 2.34
C ARG A 151 -4.11 4.57 1.09
N PHE A 152 -4.10 5.87 1.30
CA PHE A 152 -4.09 6.90 0.26
C PHE A 152 -2.86 7.77 0.38
N THR A 153 -2.16 8.01 -0.71
CA THR A 153 -0.83 8.65 -0.71
C THR A 153 -0.76 9.82 -1.66
N ALA A 154 -0.09 10.89 -1.24
CA ALA A 154 0.33 12.02 -2.06
C ALA A 154 1.73 12.46 -1.60
N SER A 155 2.41 13.32 -2.35
CA SER A 155 3.79 13.74 -2.06
C SER A 155 3.98 14.22 -0.61
N GLY A 156 4.61 13.38 0.23
CA GLY A 156 4.86 13.68 1.65
C GLY A 156 3.63 13.56 2.58
N LEU A 157 2.52 13.00 2.10
CA LEU A 157 1.28 12.81 2.84
C LEU A 157 0.73 11.39 2.63
N GLU A 158 0.32 10.73 3.69
CA GLU A 158 -0.46 9.51 3.60
C GLU A 158 -1.50 9.42 4.70
N PHE A 159 -2.67 8.86 4.39
CA PHE A 159 -3.72 8.65 5.38
C PHE A 159 -4.51 7.39 5.07
N GLY A 160 -5.17 6.84 6.08
CA GLY A 160 -5.89 5.59 5.92
C GLY A 160 -6.28 4.94 7.24
N SER A 161 -6.56 3.64 7.15
CA SER A 161 -6.82 2.78 8.29
C SER A 161 -5.67 1.81 8.47
N LEU A 162 -5.26 1.60 9.72
CA LEU A 162 -4.20 0.69 10.14
C LEU A 162 -4.80 -0.33 11.11
N THR A 163 -4.81 -1.60 10.70
CA THR A 163 -5.27 -2.71 11.53
C THR A 163 -4.07 -3.58 11.86
N THR A 164 -3.88 -3.91 13.14
CA THR A 164 -2.86 -4.89 13.50
C THR A 164 -3.37 -6.33 13.35
N THR A 165 -2.47 -7.24 13.03
CA THR A 165 -2.75 -8.66 12.88
C THR A 165 -2.99 -9.36 14.22
N ARG A 166 -2.69 -8.71 15.34
CA ARG A 166 -2.91 -9.24 16.69
C ARG A 166 -4.39 -9.16 17.08
N PRO A 167 -5.01 -10.27 17.54
CA PRO A 167 -6.40 -10.26 17.97
C PRO A 167 -6.69 -9.24 19.07
N GLY A 168 -7.86 -8.59 19.01
CA GLY A 168 -8.35 -7.67 20.05
C GLY A 168 -7.72 -6.29 20.08
N SER A 169 -6.80 -5.99 19.18
CA SER A 169 -6.22 -4.65 19.06
C SER A 169 -7.11 -3.71 18.24
N PRO A 170 -7.12 -2.41 18.56
CA PRO A 170 -7.93 -1.44 17.83
C PRO A 170 -7.45 -1.25 16.39
N THR A 171 -8.36 -0.75 15.54
CA THR A 171 -8.00 -0.19 14.24
C THR A 171 -7.75 1.30 14.43
N TRP A 172 -6.62 1.78 13.92
CA TRP A 172 -6.23 3.17 13.96
C TRP A 172 -6.59 3.85 12.65
N HIS A 173 -7.10 5.06 12.72
CA HIS A 173 -7.26 5.94 11.56
C HIS A 173 -6.22 7.04 11.66
N TYR A 174 -5.46 7.26 10.59
CA TYR A 174 -4.27 8.09 10.66
C TYR A 174 -4.13 9.03 9.47
N LEU A 175 -3.42 10.14 9.71
CA LEU A 175 -2.81 11.02 8.71
C LEU A 175 -1.34 11.19 9.10
N ALA A 176 -0.43 10.68 8.27
CA ALA A 176 1.01 10.85 8.40
C ALA A 176 1.53 11.86 7.37
N VAL A 177 2.43 12.73 7.82
CA VAL A 177 3.04 13.80 7.04
C VAL A 177 4.55 13.74 7.18
N THR A 178 5.25 13.77 6.05
CA THR A 178 6.72 13.93 6.03
C THR A 178 7.06 15.41 6.21
N LEU A 179 7.76 15.71 7.29
CA LEU A 179 8.25 17.04 7.63
C LEU A 179 9.54 17.37 6.85
N PRO A 180 9.80 18.65 6.54
CA PRO A 180 10.99 19.06 5.79
C PRO A 180 12.29 18.95 6.60
N ALA A 181 12.20 18.95 7.93
CA ALA A 181 13.31 18.76 8.84
C ALA A 181 12.84 17.93 10.06
N PRO A 182 13.73 17.21 10.74
CA PRO A 182 13.37 16.50 11.95
C PRO A 182 13.02 17.48 13.08
N LEU A 183 11.98 17.15 13.83
CA LEU A 183 11.53 17.83 15.04
C LEU A 183 11.80 16.97 16.29
N PRO A 184 11.83 17.57 17.49
CA PRO A 184 11.93 16.82 18.75
C PRO A 184 10.78 15.83 18.89
N HIS A 185 11.02 14.71 19.58
CA HIS A 185 9.98 13.73 19.80
C HIS A 185 8.92 14.31 20.76
N LEU A 186 7.68 14.37 20.29
CA LEU A 186 6.56 14.95 21.01
C LEU A 186 5.31 14.10 20.80
N VAL A 187 4.54 13.91 21.87
CA VAL A 187 3.26 13.20 21.82
C VAL A 187 2.20 14.03 22.52
N LEU A 188 1.06 14.19 21.86
CA LEU A 188 -0.14 14.82 22.37
C LEU A 188 -1.24 13.76 22.42
N ASP A 189 -1.63 13.37 23.62
CA ASP A 189 -2.74 12.46 23.90
C ASP A 189 -4.02 13.29 23.98
N SER A 190 -4.97 13.07 23.07
CA SER A 190 -6.25 13.77 23.12
C SER A 190 -7.02 13.34 24.37
N THR A 191 -7.74 14.27 24.99
CA THR A 191 -8.64 13.95 26.09
C THR A 191 -10.04 13.57 25.62
N SER A 192 -10.43 13.89 24.37
CA SER A 192 -11.79 13.67 23.86
C SER A 192 -12.01 12.27 23.30
N ASN A 193 -10.96 11.63 22.79
CA ASN A 193 -10.99 10.23 22.32
C ASN A 193 -10.83 9.22 23.49
N ASN A 194 -10.53 9.71 24.69
CA ASN A 194 -10.41 8.89 25.87
C ASN A 194 -11.78 8.43 26.36
N THR A 195 -11.93 7.12 26.55
CA THR A 195 -13.12 6.56 27.21
C THR A 195 -12.94 6.60 28.73
N SER A 196 -12.40 5.54 29.32
CA SER A 196 -12.04 5.48 30.75
C SER A 196 -10.53 5.60 31.02
N ARG A 197 -9.72 5.53 29.96
CA ARG A 197 -8.25 5.61 29.97
C ARG A 197 -7.78 6.16 28.61
N SER A 198 -6.56 6.69 28.56
CA SER A 198 -5.85 6.98 27.30
C SER A 198 -5.90 5.78 26.37
N ASP A 199 -6.19 6.04 25.09
CA ASP A 199 -6.16 5.03 24.02
C ASP A 199 -4.74 4.77 23.51
N LEU A 200 -3.74 5.54 23.94
CA LEU A 200 -2.34 5.37 23.56
C LEU A 200 -1.80 3.99 23.96
N PRO A 201 -0.91 3.39 23.13
CA PRO A 201 -0.13 2.22 23.52
C PRO A 201 0.61 2.45 24.86
N PRO A 202 0.71 1.43 25.72
CA PRO A 202 1.41 1.55 27.00
C PRO A 202 2.89 1.88 26.80
N GLY A 203 3.42 2.88 27.52
CA GLY A 203 4.85 3.22 27.43
C GLY A 203 5.31 4.56 28.00
N TYR A 204 4.41 5.49 28.35
CA TYR A 204 4.81 6.81 28.85
C TYR A 204 4.85 6.88 30.38
N GLU A 205 5.95 7.39 30.92
CA GLU A 205 6.11 7.63 32.36
C GLU A 205 5.55 9.00 32.77
N PRO A 206 5.00 9.15 33.99
CA PRO A 206 4.51 10.44 34.51
C PRO A 206 5.54 11.59 34.42
N LEU A 207 6.84 11.26 34.47
CA LEU A 207 7.96 12.20 34.40
C LEU A 207 8.13 12.88 33.03
N GLN A 208 7.61 12.27 31.96
CA GLN A 208 7.66 12.81 30.60
C GLN A 208 6.53 13.80 30.31
N ARG A 209 5.57 13.93 31.23
CA ARG A 209 4.44 14.86 31.07
C ARG A 209 4.88 16.31 31.22
N ILE A 210 4.40 17.14 30.31
CA ILE A 210 4.58 18.59 30.31
C ILE A 210 3.18 19.21 30.40
N SER A 211 3.04 20.21 31.28
CA SER A 211 1.85 21.06 31.37
C SER A 211 2.19 22.40 30.76
N LEU A 212 1.30 22.91 29.90
CA LEU A 212 1.53 24.09 29.09
C LEU A 212 0.60 25.23 29.55
N GLU A 213 -0.56 25.34 28.90
CA GLU A 213 -1.58 26.33 29.18
C GLU A 213 -2.88 25.63 29.61
N SER A 214 -3.62 26.25 30.54
CA SER A 214 -4.83 25.65 31.12
C SER A 214 -5.90 25.24 30.10
N GLU A 215 -6.02 25.95 28.98
CA GLU A 215 -6.96 25.60 27.91
C GLU A 215 -6.46 24.42 27.08
N PHE A 216 -5.18 24.42 26.72
CA PHE A 216 -4.56 23.32 25.97
C PHE A 216 -4.54 22.02 26.77
N ASP A 217 -4.22 22.10 28.06
CA ASP A 217 -4.16 20.96 28.98
C ASP A 217 -5.55 20.33 29.25
N ARG A 218 -6.65 20.99 28.84
CA ARG A 218 -8.00 20.38 28.85
C ARG A 218 -8.24 19.51 27.63
N ALA A 219 -7.64 19.85 26.49
CA ALA A 219 -7.80 19.13 25.23
C ALA A 219 -6.73 18.05 25.03
N PHE A 220 -5.51 18.26 25.55
CA PHE A 220 -4.39 17.37 25.35
C PHE A 220 -3.57 17.13 26.61
N VAL A 221 -3.05 15.92 26.75
CA VAL A 221 -1.95 15.61 27.66
C VAL A 221 -0.65 15.52 26.84
N THR A 222 0.31 16.39 27.16
CA THR A 222 1.57 16.48 26.40
C THR A 222 2.66 15.62 27.05
N TYR A 223 3.35 14.83 26.24
CA TYR A 223 4.52 14.06 26.62
C TYR A 223 5.71 14.39 25.72
N ALA A 224 6.87 14.62 26.31
CA ALA A 224 8.14 14.67 25.58
C ALA A 224 9.26 14.02 26.42
N PRO A 225 10.31 13.47 25.77
CA PRO A 225 11.52 13.06 26.47
C PRO A 225 12.07 14.21 27.33
N VAL A 226 12.66 13.86 28.48
CA VAL A 226 13.16 14.86 29.45
C VAL A 226 14.15 15.83 28.80
N ASP A 227 15.03 15.30 27.94
CA ASP A 227 16.05 16.08 27.25
C ASP A 227 15.48 16.98 26.13
N ASP A 228 14.26 16.71 25.65
CA ASP A 228 13.64 17.41 24.51
C ASP A 228 12.53 18.39 24.94
N ARG A 229 12.30 18.55 26.26
CA ARG A 229 11.23 19.39 26.79
C ARG A 229 11.29 20.85 26.31
N ALA A 230 12.49 21.44 26.25
CA ALA A 230 12.66 22.82 25.80
C ALA A 230 12.33 22.97 24.31
N ASP A 231 12.73 21.99 23.49
CA ASP A 231 12.50 21.99 22.05
C ASP A 231 11.01 21.74 21.73
N ALA A 232 10.32 20.93 22.55
CA ALA A 232 8.88 20.72 22.43
C ALA A 232 8.09 22.04 22.58
N LEU A 233 8.51 22.94 23.49
CA LEU A 233 7.89 24.27 23.66
C LEU A 233 8.07 25.18 22.44
N TYR A 234 9.16 25.01 21.68
CA TYR A 234 9.36 25.78 20.45
C TYR A 234 8.35 25.39 19.36
N VAL A 235 8.03 24.09 19.26
CA VAL A 235 7.06 23.54 18.30
C VAL A 235 5.65 23.96 18.69
N LEU A 236 5.31 23.88 19.98
CA LEU A 236 4.01 24.23 20.55
C LEU A 236 3.86 25.72 20.82
N SER A 237 4.04 26.55 19.78
CA SER A 237 3.67 27.97 19.85
C SER A 237 2.16 28.14 20.07
N SER A 238 1.73 29.26 20.66
CA SER A 238 0.31 29.52 20.94
C SER A 238 -0.59 29.38 19.71
N GLU A 239 -0.15 29.79 18.52
CA GLU A 239 -0.92 29.58 17.28
C GLU A 239 -1.10 28.10 16.93
N VAL A 240 -0.05 27.28 17.10
CA VAL A 240 -0.11 25.84 16.85
C VAL A 240 -1.03 25.17 17.87
N MET A 241 -0.93 25.56 19.14
CA MET A 241 -1.81 25.05 20.20
C MET A 241 -3.28 25.36 19.90
N SER A 242 -3.61 26.58 19.49
CA SER A 242 -4.98 26.95 19.10
C SER A 242 -5.47 26.15 17.88
N ASP A 243 -4.65 26.04 16.81
CA ASP A 243 -5.01 25.26 15.61
C ASP A 243 -5.24 23.76 15.97
N LEU A 244 -4.45 23.20 16.89
CA LEU A 244 -4.61 21.82 17.37
C LEU A 244 -5.91 21.63 18.17
N VAL A 245 -6.22 22.53 19.10
CA VAL A 245 -7.46 22.47 19.90
C VAL A 245 -8.68 22.60 19.00
N GLU A 246 -8.65 23.51 18.03
CA GLU A 246 -9.80 23.78 17.17
C GLU A 246 -10.07 22.66 16.14
N TYR A 247 -9.01 22.09 15.55
CA TYR A 247 -9.15 21.19 14.38
C TYR A 247 -8.68 19.75 14.61
N ALA A 248 -7.84 19.50 15.60
CA ALA A 248 -7.23 18.19 15.86
C ALA A 248 -7.62 17.60 17.22
N GLY A 249 -8.59 18.19 17.93
CA GLY A 249 -8.99 17.78 19.27
C GLY A 249 -9.34 16.29 19.41
N ASP A 250 -9.86 15.65 18.36
CA ASP A 250 -10.23 14.22 18.36
C ASP A 250 -9.11 13.25 17.94
N TYR A 251 -7.90 13.77 17.75
CA TYR A 251 -6.73 13.02 17.29
C TYR A 251 -5.63 13.10 18.33
N ASN A 252 -5.00 11.96 18.59
CA ASN A 252 -3.65 11.95 19.13
C ASN A 252 -2.69 12.48 18.08
N VAL A 253 -1.64 13.17 18.51
CA VAL A 253 -0.60 13.70 17.62
C VAL A 253 0.76 13.21 18.08
N GLU A 254 1.53 12.65 17.17
CA GLU A 254 2.91 12.24 17.42
C GLU A 254 3.82 12.91 16.40
N ILE A 255 4.91 13.49 16.88
CA ILE A 255 6.03 13.92 16.06
C ILE A 255 7.21 13.04 16.43
N VAL A 256 7.69 12.26 15.47
CA VAL A 256 8.88 11.41 15.64
C VAL A 256 9.81 11.62 14.45
N LYS A 257 10.99 12.18 14.73
CA LYS A 257 11.97 12.57 13.71
C LYS A 257 11.34 13.51 12.67
N ASP A 258 11.25 13.09 11.42
CA ASP A 258 10.69 13.82 10.28
C ASP A 258 9.25 13.41 9.96
N THR A 259 8.56 12.72 10.88
CA THR A 259 7.19 12.24 10.67
C THR A 259 6.25 12.87 11.70
N LEU A 260 5.21 13.56 11.21
CA LEU A 260 4.07 14.02 12.00
C LEU A 260 2.89 13.09 11.74
N VAL A 261 2.28 12.55 12.78
CA VAL A 261 1.16 11.61 12.67
C VAL A 261 0.01 12.08 13.53
N PHE A 262 -1.15 12.26 12.91
CA PHE A 262 -2.43 12.37 13.60
C PHE A 262 -3.08 11.00 13.58
N PHE A 263 -3.57 10.50 14.72
CA PHE A 263 -4.24 9.20 14.76
C PHE A 263 -5.33 9.11 15.82
N THR A 264 -6.33 8.26 15.59
CA THR A 264 -7.44 8.02 16.51
C THR A 264 -7.94 6.58 16.40
N ALA A 265 -8.38 5.99 17.51
CA ALA A 265 -9.07 4.69 17.53
C ALA A 265 -10.59 4.84 17.37
N ALA A 266 -11.11 6.07 17.29
CA ALA A 266 -12.52 6.33 17.09
C ALA A 266 -13.02 5.68 15.79
N PRO A 267 -14.20 5.02 15.79
CA PRO A 267 -14.73 4.38 14.59
C PRO A 267 -14.84 5.38 13.43
N THR A 268 -14.00 5.19 12.41
CA THR A 268 -13.96 6.08 11.25
C THR A 268 -14.11 5.24 9.98
N ASP A 269 -14.90 5.71 9.02
CA ASP A 269 -15.14 4.97 7.77
C ASP A 269 -14.92 5.88 6.56
N PHE A 270 -13.98 5.51 5.69
CA PHE A 270 -13.71 6.23 4.44
C PHE A 270 -14.83 6.12 3.39
N THR A 271 -15.91 5.41 3.70
CA THR A 271 -17.17 5.49 2.95
C THR A 271 -18.03 6.70 3.35
N ASP A 272 -17.79 7.30 4.53
CA ASP A 272 -18.45 8.50 5.00
C ASP A 272 -17.71 9.77 4.53
N ALA A 273 -18.49 10.76 4.09
CA ALA A 273 -17.99 12.07 3.70
C ALA A 273 -17.30 12.81 4.86
N GLN A 274 -17.78 12.64 6.09
CA GLN A 274 -17.21 13.37 7.25
C GLN A 274 -15.75 13.01 7.49
N THR A 275 -15.40 11.73 7.38
CA THR A 275 -14.00 11.28 7.49
C THR A 275 -13.07 12.03 6.53
N TRP A 276 -13.48 12.20 5.28
CA TRP A 276 -12.68 12.94 4.29
C TRP A 276 -12.59 14.43 4.64
N ILE A 277 -13.67 15.03 5.15
CA ILE A 277 -13.69 16.43 5.57
C ILE A 277 -12.76 16.66 6.75
N SER A 278 -12.76 15.77 7.74
CA SER A 278 -11.86 15.85 8.90
C SER A 278 -10.39 15.78 8.48
N VAL A 279 -10.03 14.80 7.64
CA VAL A 279 -8.65 14.66 7.13
C VAL A 279 -8.24 15.90 6.33
N HIS A 280 -9.11 16.38 5.42
CA HIS A 280 -8.83 17.58 4.63
C HIS A 280 -8.68 18.82 5.51
N THR A 281 -9.48 18.95 6.58
CA THR A 281 -9.37 20.05 7.53
C THR A 281 -8.01 20.06 8.23
N LEU A 282 -7.50 18.89 8.64
CA LEU A 282 -6.15 18.78 9.22
C LEU A 282 -5.07 19.20 8.21
N ILE A 283 -5.16 18.72 6.97
CA ILE A 283 -4.22 19.04 5.88
C ILE A 283 -4.23 20.54 5.55
N ASP A 284 -5.39 21.19 5.65
CA ASP A 284 -5.56 22.59 5.27
C ASP A 284 -5.17 23.57 6.38
N ARG A 285 -5.55 23.25 7.63
CA ARG A 285 -5.48 24.18 8.75
C ARG A 285 -4.24 23.95 9.61
N VAL A 286 -3.99 22.71 9.99
CA VAL A 286 -2.97 22.37 11.00
C VAL A 286 -1.61 22.07 10.36
N VAL A 287 -1.57 21.20 9.35
CA VAL A 287 -0.33 20.74 8.72
C VAL A 287 0.55 21.89 8.18
N PRO A 288 0.02 22.91 7.47
CA PRO A 288 0.84 23.98 6.92
C PRO A 288 1.46 24.85 8.03
N ARG A 289 0.79 24.98 9.18
CA ARG A 289 1.32 25.71 10.35
C ARG A 289 2.53 24.98 10.93
N LEU A 290 2.41 23.68 11.15
CA LEU A 290 3.50 22.84 11.67
C LEU A 290 4.69 22.77 10.71
N ILE A 291 4.46 22.64 9.39
CA ILE A 291 5.52 22.67 8.38
C ILE A 291 6.29 24.00 8.41
N ARG A 292 5.58 25.14 8.42
CA ARG A 292 6.21 26.47 8.53
C ARG A 292 7.05 26.62 9.79
N ARG A 293 6.65 25.96 10.89
CA ARG A 293 7.41 25.99 12.14
C ARG A 293 8.67 25.13 12.05
N THR A 294 8.55 23.97 11.39
CA THR A 294 9.68 23.07 11.13
C THR A 294 10.78 23.73 10.32
N GLU A 295 10.43 24.51 9.29
CA GLU A 295 11.42 25.25 8.47
C GLU A 295 12.28 26.24 9.26
N ARG A 296 11.78 26.71 10.41
CA ARG A 296 12.48 27.65 11.29
C ARG A 296 13.21 26.95 12.44
N PHE A 297 12.94 25.67 12.64
CA PHE A 297 13.59 24.88 13.69
C PHE A 297 15.03 24.60 13.28
N VAL A 298 15.96 24.89 14.20
CA VAL A 298 17.38 24.60 14.05
C VAL A 298 17.76 23.78 15.26
N ASP A 299 18.00 22.50 15.06
CA ASP A 299 18.56 21.65 16.11
C ASP A 299 20.04 22.02 16.32
N GLU A 300 20.36 22.59 17.48
CA GLU A 300 21.73 22.98 17.84
C GLU A 300 22.64 21.77 18.13
N ARG A 301 22.05 20.59 18.35
CA ARG A 301 22.76 19.34 18.65
C ARG A 301 23.23 18.64 17.37
N LEU A 302 22.59 18.92 16.24
CA LEU A 302 23.05 18.44 14.94
C LEU A 302 24.27 19.26 14.48
N PRO A 303 25.39 18.61 14.09
CA PRO A 303 26.53 19.31 13.54
C PRO A 303 26.08 20.14 12.34
N ARG A 304 26.19 21.47 12.44
CA ARG A 304 26.01 22.33 11.28
C ARG A 304 27.00 21.85 10.22
N PRO A 305 26.59 21.60 8.96
CA PRO A 305 27.57 21.67 7.89
C PRO A 305 28.13 23.08 7.98
N HIS A 306 29.39 23.22 8.41
CA HIS A 306 30.07 24.50 8.43
C HIS A 306 29.90 25.10 7.03
N ARG A 307 29.05 26.12 6.91
CA ARG A 307 29.09 27.00 5.76
C ARG A 307 30.46 27.67 5.86
N SER A 308 31.43 27.07 5.17
CA SER A 308 32.79 27.56 5.11
C SER A 308 32.73 28.96 4.51
N LEU A 309 32.73 29.97 5.39
CA LEU A 309 33.03 31.34 5.02
C LEU A 309 34.54 31.35 4.78
N LEU A 310 34.94 30.98 3.55
CA LEU A 310 36.31 31.13 3.10
C LEU A 310 36.75 32.59 3.32
N PRO A 311 37.82 32.86 4.09
CA PRO A 311 38.60 34.05 3.86
C PRO A 311 39.34 33.83 2.54
N ALA A 312 39.08 34.69 1.56
CA ALA A 312 39.76 34.68 0.28
C ALA A 312 41.21 35.14 0.44
N PHE A 313 42.17 34.24 0.71
CA PHE A 313 43.60 34.47 0.45
C PHE A 313 44.38 33.14 0.31
N GLY A 314 44.97 32.94 -0.89
CA GLY A 314 46.35 32.44 -1.08
C GLY A 314 46.72 30.97 -0.85
N SER A 315 46.88 30.23 -1.96
CA SER A 315 47.97 29.26 -2.27
C SER A 315 48.28 28.02 -1.38
N THR A 316 47.81 26.84 -1.84
CA THR A 316 48.48 25.50 -2.06
C THR A 316 49.49 24.88 -1.05
N PRO A 317 49.79 23.55 -1.12
CA PRO A 317 48.95 22.32 -1.22
C PRO A 317 49.43 21.19 -0.25
N ALA A 318 48.59 20.21 0.12
CA ALA A 318 49.04 18.83 0.50
C ALA A 318 47.87 17.88 0.82
N GLU A 319 47.73 16.87 -0.04
CA GLU A 319 47.46 15.45 0.21
C GLU A 319 47.05 14.96 1.61
N THR A 320 45.87 14.33 1.73
CA THR A 320 45.69 12.88 2.04
C THR A 320 44.34 12.58 2.71
N ALA A 321 43.65 11.58 2.16
CA ALA A 321 42.58 10.75 2.74
C ALA A 321 41.21 11.40 3.07
N ALA A 322 40.20 11.03 2.28
CA ALA A 322 38.92 10.54 2.82
C ALA A 322 38.07 9.89 1.71
N SER A 323 37.67 8.64 1.95
CA SER A 323 36.63 7.92 1.20
C SER A 323 35.40 8.79 0.94
N PRO A 324 34.76 8.69 -0.24
CA PRO A 324 33.47 9.33 -0.44
C PRO A 324 32.43 8.50 0.32
N VAL A 325 32.13 8.91 1.55
CA VAL A 325 30.78 8.69 2.08
C VAL A 325 29.88 9.46 1.13
N ARG A 326 29.28 8.68 0.24
CA ARG A 326 28.31 9.04 -0.77
C ARG A 326 27.29 9.95 -0.11
N ALA A 327 27.50 11.26 -0.29
CA ALA A 327 26.53 12.28 0.05
C ALA A 327 25.20 11.78 -0.50
N ALA A 328 24.26 11.56 0.43
CA ALA A 328 22.88 11.26 0.09
C ALA A 328 22.50 12.29 -0.97
N ALA A 329 22.30 11.78 -2.19
CA ALA A 329 22.02 12.59 -3.34
C ALA A 329 20.84 13.49 -2.97
N MET A 330 21.13 14.79 -2.86
CA MET A 330 20.18 15.88 -2.90
C MET A 330 19.20 15.53 -4.01
N ARG A 331 18.00 15.06 -3.63
CA ARG A 331 16.93 14.80 -4.60
C ARG A 331 16.62 16.16 -5.24
N PRO A 332 16.77 16.31 -6.56
CA PRO A 332 16.32 17.54 -7.21
C PRO A 332 14.79 17.50 -7.18
N GLY A 333 14.18 18.27 -6.28
CA GLY A 333 12.74 18.29 -6.11
C GLY A 333 12.18 19.21 -5.01
N VAL A 334 13.00 20.01 -4.34
CA VAL A 334 12.54 20.93 -3.27
C VAL A 334 12.36 22.36 -3.79
N GLU A 335 11.82 22.51 -5.00
CA GLU A 335 11.20 23.78 -5.43
C GLU A 335 9.68 23.80 -5.12
N GLY A 336 9.18 22.86 -4.30
CA GLY A 336 7.74 22.65 -4.10
C GLY A 336 7.29 22.30 -2.68
N ALA A 337 8.01 22.69 -1.63
CA ALA A 337 7.57 22.48 -0.24
C ALA A 337 6.22 23.16 0.09
N LEU A 338 5.75 24.06 -0.77
CA LEU A 338 4.49 24.81 -0.62
C LEU A 338 3.31 24.24 -1.43
N ALA A 339 3.49 23.14 -2.17
CA ALA A 339 2.39 22.47 -2.86
C ALA A 339 1.90 21.26 -2.04
N ILE A 340 1.45 21.52 -0.81
CA ILE A 340 0.78 20.51 0.04
C ILE A 340 -0.51 20.01 -0.62
N VAL A 341 -1.07 20.80 -1.56
CA VAL A 341 -2.30 20.47 -2.30
C VAL A 341 -2.00 19.44 -3.39
N PRO A 342 -2.47 18.19 -3.26
CA PRO A 342 -2.33 17.23 -4.33
C PRO A 342 -3.24 17.60 -5.50
N ALA A 343 -2.69 17.58 -6.72
CA ALA A 343 -3.46 17.82 -7.93
C ALA A 343 -4.33 16.59 -8.26
N PRO A 344 -5.57 16.77 -8.74
CA PRO A 344 -6.48 15.67 -9.01
C PRO A 344 -5.88 14.72 -10.04
N LEU A 345 -5.90 13.41 -9.74
CA LEU A 345 -5.34 12.38 -10.63
C LEU A 345 -6.34 11.91 -11.67
N ILE A 346 -7.65 12.06 -11.39
CA ILE A 346 -8.74 11.78 -12.32
C ILE A 346 -9.63 13.00 -12.54
N ALA A 347 -10.17 13.13 -13.75
CA ALA A 347 -11.25 14.06 -14.05
C ALA A 347 -12.56 13.60 -13.39
N ARG A 348 -13.56 14.50 -13.30
CA ARG A 348 -14.94 14.16 -12.83
C ARG A 348 -15.60 13.01 -13.60
N SER A 349 -15.14 12.76 -14.83
CA SER A 349 -15.56 11.62 -15.67
C SER A 349 -14.95 10.27 -15.25
N GLY A 350 -14.05 10.25 -14.27
CA GLY A 350 -13.34 9.05 -13.80
C GLY A 350 -12.11 8.68 -14.63
N ARG A 351 -11.73 9.51 -15.60
CA ARG A 351 -10.56 9.28 -16.49
C ARG A 351 -9.31 9.92 -15.88
N ARG A 352 -8.17 9.22 -15.92
CA ARG A 352 -6.89 9.73 -15.39
C ARG A 352 -6.35 10.88 -16.23
N PHE A 353 -5.77 11.89 -15.61
CA PHE A 353 -4.93 12.87 -16.29
C PHE A 353 -3.58 12.22 -16.61
N VAL A 354 -3.24 12.11 -17.88
CA VAL A 354 -2.04 11.37 -18.32
C VAL A 354 -0.93 12.35 -18.66
N GLN A 355 0.15 12.38 -17.87
CA GLN A 355 1.45 12.83 -18.36
C GLN A 355 2.21 11.62 -18.91
N GLN A 356 2.06 11.37 -20.22
CA GLN A 356 2.55 10.15 -20.85
C GLN A 356 4.04 10.29 -21.19
N LYS A 357 4.95 9.95 -20.27
CA LYS A 357 6.33 9.57 -20.65
C LYS A 357 6.44 8.05 -20.71
N ARG A 358 5.92 7.49 -21.81
CA ARG A 358 6.10 6.08 -22.15
C ARG A 358 7.53 5.85 -22.64
N ARG A 359 8.47 5.67 -21.72
CA ARG A 359 9.81 5.15 -22.05
C ARG A 359 9.70 3.64 -22.27
N TRP A 360 9.73 3.23 -23.54
CA TRP A 360 9.91 1.83 -23.91
C TRP A 360 11.25 1.35 -23.37
N ARG A 361 11.25 0.40 -22.43
CA ARG A 361 12.48 -0.31 -22.00
C ARG A 361 12.52 -1.64 -22.75
N VAL A 362 13.62 -1.89 -23.46
CA VAL A 362 13.86 -3.16 -24.18
C VAL A 362 13.67 -4.39 -23.27
N SER A 363 13.89 -4.25 -21.96
CA SER A 363 13.62 -5.28 -20.96
C SER A 363 12.17 -5.74 -20.89
N SER A 364 11.18 -4.89 -21.23
CA SER A 364 9.77 -5.29 -21.24
C SER A 364 9.40 -6.14 -22.46
N VAL A 365 10.15 -6.03 -23.56
CA VAL A 365 9.96 -6.87 -24.74
C VAL A 365 10.51 -8.27 -24.49
N LEU A 366 11.72 -8.37 -23.92
CA LEU A 366 12.33 -9.65 -23.52
C LEU A 366 11.46 -10.41 -22.51
N LEU A 367 10.96 -9.72 -21.48
CA LEU A 367 10.07 -10.35 -20.48
C LEU A 367 8.75 -10.85 -21.10
N ASN A 368 8.21 -10.14 -22.09
CA ASN A 368 7.01 -10.60 -22.82
C ASN A 368 7.30 -11.84 -23.66
N ILE A 369 8.44 -11.90 -24.37
CA ILE A 369 8.81 -13.07 -25.16
C ILE A 369 8.94 -14.30 -24.27
N VAL A 370 9.66 -14.20 -23.15
CA VAL A 370 9.80 -15.29 -22.17
C VAL A 370 8.43 -15.73 -21.63
N GLY A 371 7.54 -14.78 -21.31
CA GLY A 371 6.18 -15.08 -20.86
C GLY A 371 5.35 -15.82 -21.91
N VAL A 372 5.43 -15.41 -23.18
CA VAL A 372 4.73 -16.08 -24.30
C VAL A 372 5.27 -17.48 -24.52
N THR A 373 6.60 -17.68 -24.49
CA THR A 373 7.22 -19.00 -24.63
C THR A 373 6.83 -19.92 -23.48
N ALA A 374 6.86 -19.43 -22.23
CA ALA A 374 6.44 -20.21 -21.08
C ALA A 374 4.96 -20.61 -21.17
N TYR A 375 4.08 -19.70 -21.61
CA TYR A 375 2.67 -20.00 -21.83
C TYR A 375 2.46 -21.03 -22.94
N PHE A 376 3.20 -20.91 -24.05
CA PHE A 376 3.17 -21.88 -25.14
C PHE A 376 3.55 -23.28 -24.65
N VAL A 377 4.67 -23.42 -23.93
CA VAL A 377 5.11 -24.72 -23.38
C VAL A 377 4.09 -25.28 -22.38
N ALA A 378 3.54 -24.43 -21.51
CA ALA A 378 2.61 -24.86 -20.47
C ALA A 378 1.30 -25.44 -21.00
N TYR A 379 0.80 -24.96 -22.15
CA TYR A 379 -0.50 -25.36 -22.70
C TYR A 379 -0.41 -26.15 -24.00
N PHE A 380 0.43 -25.73 -24.96
CA PHE A 380 0.47 -26.35 -26.29
C PHE A 380 1.11 -27.74 -26.25
N VAL A 381 2.25 -27.88 -25.55
CA VAL A 381 2.96 -29.17 -25.45
C VAL A 381 2.09 -30.29 -24.88
N PRO A 382 1.44 -30.15 -23.69
CA PRO A 382 0.61 -31.23 -23.17
C PRO A 382 -0.61 -31.53 -24.06
N ILE A 383 -1.17 -30.54 -24.77
CA ILE A 383 -2.28 -30.78 -25.72
C ILE A 383 -1.82 -31.68 -26.87
N VAL A 384 -0.66 -31.40 -27.47
CA VAL A 384 -0.10 -32.22 -28.54
C VAL A 384 0.22 -33.63 -28.04
N LEU A 385 0.77 -33.75 -26.84
CA LEU A 385 1.06 -35.05 -26.21
C LEU A 385 -0.22 -35.87 -25.94
N ILE A 386 -1.27 -35.23 -25.42
CA ILE A 386 -2.58 -35.85 -25.23
C ILE A 386 -3.13 -36.35 -26.57
N PHE A 387 -3.07 -35.52 -27.62
CA PHE A 387 -3.56 -35.89 -28.94
C PHE A 387 -2.78 -37.07 -29.53
N ALA A 388 -1.46 -37.05 -29.44
CA ALA A 388 -0.61 -38.15 -29.88
C ALA A 388 -0.92 -39.45 -29.13
N ALA A 389 -0.98 -39.41 -27.79
CA ALA A 389 -1.27 -40.58 -26.97
C ALA A 389 -2.67 -41.16 -27.25
N VAL A 390 -3.68 -40.31 -27.46
CA VAL A 390 -5.02 -40.77 -27.83
C VAL A 390 -5.00 -41.49 -29.17
N LEU A 391 -4.31 -40.94 -30.19
CA LEU A 391 -4.21 -41.58 -31.50
C LEU A 391 -3.54 -42.96 -31.41
N THR A 392 -2.43 -43.07 -30.67
CA THR A 392 -1.73 -44.35 -30.47
C THR A 392 -2.63 -45.38 -29.80
N ILE A 393 -3.33 -44.99 -28.73
CA ILE A 393 -4.26 -45.88 -28.01
C ILE A 393 -5.44 -46.31 -28.91
N THR A 394 -5.93 -45.44 -29.79
CA THR A 394 -7.04 -45.78 -30.71
C THR A 394 -6.63 -46.61 -31.91
N ASP A 395 -5.36 -46.51 -32.34
CA ASP A 395 -4.81 -47.29 -33.47
C ASP A 395 -4.33 -48.68 -33.04
N GLY A 396 -4.24 -48.95 -31.72
CA GLY A 396 -3.96 -50.27 -31.15
C GLY A 396 -4.96 -51.32 -31.62
N ARG A 397 -4.48 -52.51 -32.00
CA ARG A 397 -5.35 -53.62 -32.41
C ARG A 397 -6.09 -54.16 -31.17
N PRO A 398 -7.42 -54.37 -31.22
CA PRO A 398 -8.18 -54.93 -30.11
C PRO A 398 -7.78 -56.36 -29.77
#